data_AF-F3AEY1-F1
#
_entry.id   AF-F3AEY1-F1
#
_cell.length_a   1.000
_cell.length_b   1.000
_cell.length_c   1.000
_cell.angle_alpha   90.00
_cell.angle_beta   90.00
_cell.angle_gamma   90.00
#
_symmetry.space_group_name_H-M   'P 1'
#
loop_
_entity.id
_entity.type
_entity.pdbx_description
1 polymer ?
#
loop_
_entity_poly.entity_id
_entity_poly.type
_entity_poly.pdbx_seq_one_letter_code
_entity_poly.pdbx_strand_id
1 'polypeptide(L)'
;MGKRCRLCGGKLRNGICTECGMDNRKTDEKYSRHAEKNASAEHIHEAEHTTAEKKTKSNSVRNQFVSKKQTQHSEVKNIKVIFYGAAVLLVLAALFLSKDNSEADLELNTEVQEEVFDMSVENAEQEVQFPVIAQWENTLESGLYVVGVDIPAGEYTITAPPGSIFQTYNNPQYEDEHVSFGKAPSGIEEVKNIPLYEGTLVRVSGSNMRFFSWDAEVENLTERVENPLTNQVQIIGKAVAGRDFAAGTYDIEAVGEKEGTFTYSYKDKIQMSIWLKPMQTEGNLYTSVYYRNVVLPEGTQIDTGDMTVMLVPSKGIVSEDYASFYENTISQQEDL
;
A
#
# COMPACT_ATOMS: atom_id res chain seq x y z
N MET A 1 -40.31 12.08 11.93
CA MET A 1 -39.33 11.15 11.34
C MET A 1 -38.17 10.94 12.31
N GLY A 2 -37.71 9.71 12.51
CA GLY A 2 -36.49 9.44 13.28
C GLY A 2 -35.25 9.93 12.53
N LYS A 3 -34.22 10.35 13.28
CA LYS A 3 -32.92 10.75 12.70
C LYS A 3 -32.30 9.54 11.98
N ARG A 4 -31.77 9.75 10.77
CA ARG A 4 -31.12 8.77 9.91
C ARG A 4 -29.62 9.06 9.86
N CYS A 5 -28.80 8.05 9.55
CA CYS A 5 -27.36 8.25 9.43
C CYS A 5 -27.03 9.25 8.32
N ARG A 6 -26.14 10.20 8.62
CA ARG A 6 -25.72 11.25 7.67
C ARG A 6 -24.79 10.73 6.57
N LEU A 7 -24.21 9.55 6.72
CA LEU A 7 -23.32 8.94 5.73
C LEU A 7 -24.06 7.99 4.79
N CYS A 8 -24.87 7.08 5.33
CA CYS A 8 -25.50 6.00 4.54
C CYS A 8 -27.04 5.96 4.62
N GLY A 9 -27.68 6.86 5.38
CA GLY A 9 -29.15 6.85 5.55
C GLY A 9 -29.70 5.74 6.45
N GLY A 10 -28.85 4.88 7.03
CA GLY A 10 -29.25 3.80 7.94
C GLY A 10 -29.96 4.24 9.23
N LYS A 11 -30.58 3.29 9.93
CA LYS A 11 -31.25 3.57 11.23
C LYS A 11 -30.23 3.86 12.33
N LEU A 12 -30.61 4.74 13.26
CA LEU A 12 -29.78 5.11 14.40
C LEU A 12 -30.28 4.46 15.69
N ARG A 13 -29.35 3.91 16.49
CA ARG A 13 -29.58 3.47 17.86
C ARG A 13 -28.63 4.26 18.77
N ASN A 14 -29.18 5.05 19.69
CA ASN A 14 -28.42 5.96 20.57
C ASN A 14 -27.44 6.90 19.83
N GLY A 15 -27.79 7.31 18.60
CA GLY A 15 -26.97 8.20 17.79
C GLY A 15 -25.87 7.50 16.98
N ILE A 16 -25.72 6.18 17.10
CA ILE A 16 -24.79 5.38 16.30
C ILE A 16 -25.58 4.65 15.21
N CYS A 17 -25.06 4.62 13.99
CA CYS A 17 -25.69 3.89 12.89
C CYS A 17 -25.53 2.37 13.06
N THR A 18 -26.62 1.62 12.94
CA THR A 18 -26.60 0.16 13.06
C THR A 18 -26.08 -0.55 11.82
N GLU A 19 -25.84 0.17 10.73
CA GLU A 19 -25.35 -0.39 9.46
C GLU A 19 -23.85 -0.10 9.28
N CYS A 20 -23.45 1.17 9.30
CA CYS A 20 -22.05 1.57 9.07
C CYS A 20 -21.27 1.93 10.34
N GLY A 21 -21.86 1.82 11.53
CA GLY A 21 -21.19 2.14 12.80
C GLY A 21 -20.90 3.63 13.06
N MET A 22 -21.29 4.53 12.15
CA MET A 22 -21.01 5.97 12.30
C MET A 22 -21.70 6.59 13.53
N ASP A 23 -20.94 7.33 14.35
CA ASP A 23 -21.46 8.09 15.49
C ASP A 23 -21.96 9.47 15.05
N ASN A 24 -23.27 9.60 14.88
CA ASN A 24 -23.93 10.80 14.41
C ASN A 24 -24.12 11.86 15.53
N ARG A 25 -23.55 11.64 16.72
CA ARG A 25 -23.51 12.62 17.82
C ARG A 25 -22.32 13.57 17.70
N LYS A 26 -21.28 13.20 16.95
CA LYS A 26 -20.11 14.05 16.71
C LYS A 26 -20.42 15.13 15.66
N THR A 27 -20.04 16.37 15.96
CA THR A 27 -20.35 17.57 15.14
C THR A 27 -19.12 18.42 14.84
N ASP A 28 -17.91 17.90 15.07
CA ASP A 28 -16.68 18.60 14.72
C ASP A 28 -16.55 18.76 13.19
N GLU A 29 -15.99 19.90 12.75
CA GLU A 29 -15.91 20.28 11.32
C GLU A 29 -15.18 19.25 10.44
N LYS A 30 -14.31 18.43 11.04
CA LYS A 30 -13.64 17.32 10.35
C LYS A 30 -14.62 16.17 10.10
N TYR A 31 -15.56 15.93 11.01
CA TYR A 31 -16.57 14.86 10.95
C TYR A 31 -17.75 15.22 10.05
N SER A 32 -18.16 16.49 10.01
CA SER A 32 -19.26 16.98 9.17
C SER A 32 -18.95 16.91 7.66
N ARG A 33 -17.69 17.15 7.27
CA ARG A 33 -17.26 17.15 5.85
C ARG A 33 -17.27 15.76 5.20
N HIS A 34 -17.12 14.68 5.97
CA HIS A 34 -17.21 13.32 5.43
C HIS A 34 -18.65 12.85 5.24
N ALA A 35 -19.61 13.42 5.98
CA ALA A 35 -21.03 13.10 5.83
C ALA A 35 -21.67 13.77 4.61
N GLU A 36 -21.26 15.01 4.28
CA GLU A 36 -21.83 15.75 3.14
C GLU A 36 -21.31 15.26 1.78
N LYS A 37 -20.08 14.73 1.72
CA LYS A 37 -19.45 14.29 0.46
C LYS A 37 -20.06 13.03 -0.15
N ASN A 38 -20.68 12.18 0.67
CA ASN A 38 -21.23 10.89 0.24
C ASN A 38 -22.76 10.88 0.11
N ALA A 39 -23.43 11.99 0.44
CA ALA A 39 -24.88 12.11 0.33
C ALA A 39 -25.36 12.50 -1.09
N SER A 40 -24.46 12.77 -2.04
CA SER A 40 -24.82 13.29 -3.38
C SER A 40 -24.74 12.28 -4.53
N ALA A 41 -24.62 10.98 -4.25
CA ALA A 41 -24.62 9.97 -5.30
C ALA A 41 -25.64 8.90 -4.97
N GLU A 42 -26.89 9.10 -5.41
CA GLU A 42 -27.62 8.08 -6.19
C GLU A 42 -29.02 8.53 -6.68
N HIS A 43 -29.25 8.25 -7.96
CA HIS A 43 -30.51 7.97 -8.66
C HIS A 43 -31.61 9.04 -8.83
N ILE A 44 -31.66 9.63 -10.04
CA ILE A 44 -32.92 9.96 -10.74
C ILE A 44 -32.85 9.40 -12.18
N HIS A 45 -33.75 8.47 -12.49
CA HIS A 45 -34.11 8.12 -13.86
C HIS A 45 -35.06 9.19 -14.41
N GLU A 46 -34.75 9.77 -15.57
CA GLU A 46 -35.79 10.14 -16.54
C GLU A 46 -35.22 10.14 -17.96
N ALA A 47 -35.95 9.48 -18.85
CA ALA A 47 -35.64 9.32 -20.25
C ALA A 47 -36.00 10.59 -21.03
N GLU A 48 -35.23 10.94 -22.06
CA GLU A 48 -35.81 11.42 -23.31
C GLU A 48 -34.85 11.30 -24.50
N HIS A 49 -35.43 10.82 -25.60
CA HIS A 49 -34.83 10.61 -26.90
C HIS A 49 -34.47 11.94 -27.58
N THR A 50 -33.39 11.97 -28.38
CA THR A 50 -33.45 12.57 -29.73
C THR A 50 -32.29 12.11 -30.61
N THR A 51 -32.63 11.99 -31.88
CA THR A 51 -31.94 11.37 -33.01
C THR A 51 -30.94 12.27 -33.74
N ALA A 52 -30.05 11.60 -34.49
CA ALA A 52 -29.62 11.90 -35.87
C ALA A 52 -28.20 12.47 -36.15
N GLU A 53 -27.44 11.61 -36.83
CA GLU A 53 -26.65 11.83 -38.06
C GLU A 53 -25.19 12.39 -38.05
N LYS A 54 -24.29 11.45 -38.41
CA LYS A 54 -23.20 11.50 -39.42
C LYS A 54 -22.41 12.81 -39.61
N LYS A 55 -21.08 12.70 -39.45
CA LYS A 55 -20.13 12.68 -40.60
C LYS A 55 -18.68 12.41 -40.17
N THR A 56 -18.05 11.56 -40.97
CA THR A 56 -16.63 11.23 -41.07
C THR A 56 -15.75 12.46 -41.30
N LYS A 57 -14.56 12.53 -40.65
CA LYS A 57 -13.29 12.91 -41.31
C LYS A 57 -12.08 12.63 -40.40
N SER A 58 -11.12 11.92 -41.01
CA SER A 58 -9.70 11.86 -40.70
C SER A 58 -9.12 13.18 -40.19
N ASN A 59 -8.28 13.13 -39.14
CA ASN A 59 -6.90 13.62 -39.22
C ASN A 59 -6.06 13.24 -38.00
N SER A 60 -4.77 13.01 -38.27
CA SER A 60 -3.68 12.78 -37.34
C SER A 60 -3.46 13.94 -36.39
N VAL A 61 -3.28 13.68 -35.08
CA VAL A 61 -2.53 14.56 -34.17
C VAL A 61 -1.91 13.74 -33.03
N ARG A 62 -0.58 13.57 -33.11
CA ARG A 62 0.42 13.74 -32.03
C ARG A 62 -0.11 13.68 -30.59
N ASN A 63 0.09 12.55 -29.91
CA ASN A 63 -0.14 12.41 -28.47
C ASN A 63 0.86 13.29 -27.70
N GLN A 64 0.34 14.30 -27.00
CA GLN A 64 1.09 15.13 -26.07
C GLN A 64 0.73 14.65 -24.66
N PHE A 65 1.73 14.09 -23.97
CA PHE A 65 1.66 13.68 -22.57
C PHE A 65 1.23 14.87 -21.69
N VAL A 66 0.11 14.69 -20.97
CA VAL A 66 -0.32 15.64 -19.93
C VAL A 66 0.33 15.20 -18.62
N SER A 67 1.51 15.77 -18.34
CA SER A 67 2.11 15.76 -17.01
C SER A 67 1.32 16.73 -16.12
N LYS A 68 0.60 16.22 -15.12
CA LYS A 68 0.04 17.07 -14.06
C LYS A 68 1.16 17.49 -13.10
N LYS A 69 1.85 18.59 -13.44
CA LYS A 69 2.70 19.33 -12.50
C LYS A 69 1.79 20.22 -11.63
N GLN A 70 1.55 19.83 -10.39
CA GLN A 70 1.02 20.77 -9.40
C GLN A 70 2.19 21.59 -8.82
N THR A 71 2.44 22.76 -9.39
CA THR A 71 3.21 23.83 -8.75
C THR A 71 2.27 24.63 -7.85
N GLN A 72 2.42 24.52 -6.53
CA GLN A 72 1.95 25.55 -5.61
C GLN A 72 3.13 26.39 -5.14
N HIS A 73 3.04 27.67 -5.50
CA HIS A 73 3.86 28.76 -5.02
C HIS A 73 3.42 29.08 -3.58
N SER A 74 4.31 29.02 -2.60
CA SER A 74 4.05 29.66 -1.30
C SER A 74 5.29 30.38 -0.80
N GLU A 75 5.09 31.64 -0.44
CA GLU A 75 6.09 32.58 0.03
C GLU A 75 6.73 32.12 1.34
N VAL A 76 8.05 32.27 1.41
CA VAL A 76 8.86 31.91 2.57
C VAL A 76 8.69 32.97 3.66
N LYS A 77 8.11 32.60 4.80
CA LYS A 77 8.27 33.34 6.06
C LYS A 77 8.96 32.45 7.09
N ASN A 78 10.17 32.87 7.46
CA ASN A 78 11.08 32.23 8.41
C ASN A 78 10.43 32.07 9.79
N ILE A 79 10.29 30.84 10.29
CA ILE A 79 10.00 30.55 11.70
C ILE A 79 11.16 29.73 12.28
N LYS A 80 11.80 30.31 13.30
CA LYS A 80 12.87 29.68 14.08
C LYS A 80 12.26 28.73 15.11
N VAL A 81 12.76 27.50 15.15
CA VAL A 81 12.39 26.43 16.11
C VAL A 81 13.13 26.63 17.43
N ILE A 82 12.43 26.67 18.57
CA ILE A 82 13.02 26.72 19.92
C ILE A 82 12.18 25.89 20.94
N PHE A 83 12.77 24.76 21.37
CA PHE A 83 12.78 24.05 22.68
C PHE A 83 11.56 23.27 23.26
N TYR A 84 11.56 21.95 23.08
CA TYR A 84 10.85 20.97 23.94
C TYR A 84 11.76 20.48 25.09
N GLY A 85 12.17 21.39 25.97
CA GLY A 85 12.97 21.07 27.16
C GLY A 85 12.28 21.35 28.51
N ALA A 86 11.22 22.15 28.53
CA ALA A 86 10.58 22.62 29.77
C ALA A 86 9.41 21.75 30.26
N ALA A 87 8.72 21.03 29.36
CA ALA A 87 7.55 20.23 29.72
C ALA A 87 7.94 18.93 30.47
N VAL A 88 9.09 18.33 30.15
CA VAL A 88 9.55 17.08 30.78
C VAL A 88 10.09 17.33 32.20
N LEU A 89 10.63 18.53 32.46
CA LEU A 89 11.21 18.90 33.76
C LEU A 89 10.14 19.29 34.80
N LEU A 90 8.99 19.82 34.38
CA LEU A 90 7.86 20.13 35.27
C LEU A 90 7.11 18.87 35.73
N VAL A 91 7.03 17.83 34.88
CA VAL A 91 6.38 16.56 35.26
C VAL A 91 7.24 15.78 36.25
N LEU A 92 8.57 15.84 36.13
CA LEU A 92 9.49 15.17 37.07
C LEU A 92 9.57 15.87 38.44
N ALA A 93 9.37 17.19 38.52
CA ALA A 93 9.35 17.91 39.80
C ALA A 93 8.07 17.67 40.63
N ALA A 94 6.94 17.39 39.98
CA ALA A 94 5.67 17.12 40.66
C ALA A 94 5.62 15.75 41.37
N LEU A 95 6.46 14.79 40.95
CA LEU A 95 6.48 13.43 41.53
C LEU A 95 7.34 13.31 42.80
N PHE A 96 8.16 14.31 43.15
CA PHE A 96 9.07 14.25 44.31
C PHE A 96 8.67 15.16 45.49
N LEU A 97 7.56 15.91 45.41
CA LEU A 97 7.12 16.84 46.46
C LEU A 97 5.74 16.50 47.03
N SER A 98 5.55 15.28 47.50
CA SER A 98 4.41 14.96 48.37
C SER A 98 4.83 13.93 49.41
N LYS A 99 5.54 14.40 50.43
CA LYS A 99 5.64 13.70 51.70
C LYS A 99 5.52 14.69 52.86
N ASP A 100 4.62 14.34 53.77
CA ASP A 100 4.35 14.84 55.13
C ASP A 100 3.39 16.04 55.33
N ASN A 101 2.18 15.65 55.77
CA ASN A 101 1.40 16.09 56.95
C ASN A 101 1.20 17.58 57.27
N SER A 102 -0.08 17.99 57.37
CA SER A 102 -0.64 18.59 58.59
C SER A 102 -2.17 18.72 58.49
N GLU A 103 -2.86 18.36 59.58
CA GLU A 103 -4.26 18.64 59.87
C GLU A 103 -4.51 20.16 60.02
N ALA A 104 -5.71 20.63 59.66
CA ALA A 104 -6.51 21.60 60.41
C ALA A 104 -7.88 21.80 59.72
N ASP A 105 -8.92 21.73 60.54
CA ASP A 105 -10.34 21.72 60.20
C ASP A 105 -10.89 23.01 59.57
N LEU A 106 -11.91 22.89 58.72
CA LEU A 106 -12.95 23.91 58.61
C LEU A 106 -14.30 23.26 58.22
N GLU A 107 -15.23 23.29 59.17
CA GLU A 107 -16.60 22.83 59.03
C GLU A 107 -17.39 23.68 58.01
N LEU A 108 -18.20 23.02 57.17
CA LEU A 108 -19.36 23.65 56.55
C LEU A 108 -20.52 22.65 56.56
N ASN A 109 -21.49 22.92 57.42
CA ASN A 109 -22.80 22.28 57.45
C ASN A 109 -23.51 22.42 56.10
N THR A 110 -23.96 21.32 55.52
CA THR A 110 -25.22 21.32 54.76
C THR A 110 -25.87 19.94 54.84
N GLU A 111 -27.04 19.96 55.47
CA GLU A 111 -27.97 18.86 55.66
C GLU A 111 -28.51 18.40 54.29
N VAL A 112 -28.28 17.12 53.93
CA VAL A 112 -28.92 16.48 52.78
C VAL A 112 -29.50 15.16 53.28
N GLN A 113 -30.82 15.04 53.16
CA GLN A 113 -31.59 13.85 53.49
C GLN A 113 -31.13 12.66 52.63
N GLU A 114 -30.83 11.53 53.27
CA GLU A 114 -30.66 10.24 52.61
C GLU A 114 -32.02 9.75 52.09
N GLU A 115 -32.26 9.84 50.78
CA GLU A 115 -33.14 8.89 50.10
C GLU A 115 -32.28 7.73 49.59
N VAL A 116 -32.41 6.60 50.27
CA VAL A 116 -31.83 5.31 49.89
C VAL A 116 -32.55 4.83 48.63
N PHE A 117 -31.98 5.06 47.45
CA PHE A 117 -32.39 4.38 46.23
C PHE A 117 -31.51 3.14 46.05
N ASP A 118 -32.02 2.00 46.50
CA ASP A 118 -31.42 0.69 46.27
C ASP A 118 -31.51 0.36 44.77
N MET A 119 -30.40 0.57 44.08
CA MET A 119 -30.22 0.15 42.70
C MET A 119 -29.01 -0.77 42.68
N SER A 120 -29.26 -2.05 42.99
CA SER A 120 -28.31 -3.13 42.75
C SER A 120 -28.00 -3.22 41.25
N VAL A 121 -27.01 -2.45 40.81
CA VAL A 121 -26.38 -2.65 39.50
C VAL A 121 -25.42 -3.81 39.69
N GLU A 122 -25.84 -5.00 39.24
CA GLU A 122 -24.91 -6.09 38.98
C GLU A 122 -23.88 -5.57 37.97
N ASN A 123 -22.69 -5.23 38.47
CA ASN A 123 -21.52 -4.97 37.65
C ASN A 123 -21.06 -6.29 37.03
N ALA A 124 -21.72 -6.70 35.95
CA ALA A 124 -21.09 -7.56 34.97
C ALA A 124 -20.05 -6.69 34.25
N GLU A 125 -18.80 -6.75 34.72
CA GLU A 125 -17.63 -6.30 33.97
C GLU A 125 -17.53 -7.19 32.72
N GLN A 126 -18.30 -6.86 31.70
CA GLN A 126 -18.14 -7.46 30.39
C GLN A 126 -16.84 -6.89 29.83
N GLU A 127 -15.75 -7.66 29.93
CA GLU A 127 -14.51 -7.41 29.20
C GLU A 127 -14.89 -7.18 27.74
N VAL A 128 -14.87 -5.91 27.31
CA VAL A 128 -15.00 -5.56 25.91
C VAL A 128 -13.69 -5.98 25.27
N GLN A 129 -13.62 -7.23 24.82
CA GLN A 129 -12.59 -7.67 23.89
C GLN A 129 -12.76 -6.86 22.61
N PHE A 130 -12.01 -5.78 22.47
CA PHE A 130 -11.77 -5.20 21.16
C PHE A 130 -11.18 -6.31 20.29
N PRO A 131 -11.67 -6.51 19.06
CA PRO A 131 -11.04 -7.47 18.17
C PRO A 131 -9.55 -7.11 18.09
N VAL A 132 -8.71 -8.09 18.42
CA VAL A 132 -7.26 -7.96 18.17
C VAL A 132 -7.14 -7.91 16.65
N ILE A 133 -7.01 -6.69 16.12
CA ILE A 133 -6.82 -6.51 14.69
C ILE A 133 -5.41 -7.01 14.40
N ALA A 134 -5.30 -8.13 13.69
CA ALA A 134 -4.03 -8.73 13.37
C ALA A 134 -3.26 -7.79 12.44
N GLN A 135 -2.30 -7.05 13.01
CA GLN A 135 -1.38 -6.24 12.20
C GLN A 135 -0.48 -7.17 11.38
N TRP A 136 -0.28 -6.81 10.10
CA TRP A 136 0.73 -7.44 9.26
C TRP A 136 1.78 -6.42 8.89
N GLU A 137 3.04 -6.82 9.04
CA GLU A 137 4.19 -6.01 8.66
C GLU A 137 5.23 -6.89 8.02
N ASN A 138 5.76 -6.45 6.88
CA ASN A 138 6.89 -7.11 6.25
C ASN A 138 7.78 -6.11 5.53
N THR A 139 9.03 -6.49 5.31
CA THR A 139 9.99 -5.73 4.51
C THR A 139 10.36 -6.54 3.28
N LEU A 140 9.97 -6.04 2.10
CA LEU A 140 10.20 -6.69 0.83
C LEU A 140 11.48 -6.16 0.18
N GLU A 141 12.29 -7.06 -0.35
CA GLU A 141 13.46 -6.72 -1.16
C GLU A 141 13.04 -6.36 -2.60
N SER A 142 14.01 -6.00 -3.45
CA SER A 142 13.69 -5.76 -4.86
C SER A 142 13.23 -7.05 -5.55
N GLY A 143 12.05 -7.02 -6.18
CA GLY A 143 11.44 -8.21 -6.76
C GLY A 143 10.06 -7.99 -7.35
N LEU A 144 9.51 -9.08 -7.89
CA LEU A 144 8.13 -9.19 -8.35
C LEU A 144 7.32 -10.06 -7.37
N TYR A 145 6.24 -9.51 -6.86
CA TYR A 145 5.42 -10.13 -5.82
C TYR A 145 3.96 -10.22 -6.28
N VAL A 146 3.23 -11.19 -5.74
CA VAL A 146 1.80 -11.38 -6.01
C VAL A 146 1.01 -11.24 -4.73
N VAL A 147 -0.01 -10.38 -4.74
CA VAL A 147 -0.94 -10.24 -3.62
C VAL A 147 -1.81 -11.52 -3.54
N GLY A 148 -1.98 -12.07 -2.34
CA GLY A 148 -2.53 -13.40 -2.09
C GLY A 148 -1.49 -14.52 -2.01
N VAL A 149 -0.21 -14.25 -2.37
CA VAL A 149 0.89 -15.23 -2.26
C VAL A 149 2.01 -14.69 -1.38
N ASP A 150 2.53 -13.51 -1.72
CA ASP A 150 3.66 -12.89 -1.03
C ASP A 150 3.22 -11.79 -0.05
N ILE A 151 2.09 -11.14 -0.37
CA ILE A 151 1.52 -10.01 0.36
C ILE A 151 0.03 -10.33 0.55
N PRO A 152 -0.51 -10.32 1.78
CA PRO A 152 -1.95 -10.47 1.96
C PRO A 152 -2.74 -9.39 1.22
N ALA A 153 -3.99 -9.66 0.88
CA ALA A 153 -4.88 -8.58 0.44
C ALA A 153 -5.19 -7.63 1.62
N GLY A 154 -5.39 -6.34 1.34
CA GLY A 154 -5.71 -5.34 2.38
C GLY A 154 -5.31 -3.91 2.00
N GLU A 155 -5.42 -2.98 2.95
CA GLU A 155 -4.98 -1.58 2.78
C GLU A 155 -3.63 -1.33 3.46
N TYR A 156 -2.68 -0.79 2.69
CA TYR A 156 -1.29 -0.69 3.09
C TYR A 156 -0.81 0.75 3.29
N THR A 157 0.03 0.91 4.31
CA THR A 157 1.01 1.99 4.42
C THR A 157 2.38 1.46 3.99
N ILE A 158 3.01 2.15 3.04
CA ILE A 158 4.29 1.75 2.47
C ILE A 158 5.32 2.86 2.68
N THR A 159 6.49 2.49 3.19
CA THR A 159 7.63 3.39 3.39
C THR A 159 8.87 2.78 2.76
N ALA A 160 9.68 3.58 2.07
CA ALA A 160 10.91 3.11 1.44
C ALA A 160 12.00 4.19 1.43
N PRO A 161 13.29 3.80 1.37
CA PRO A 161 14.37 4.74 1.13
C PRO A 161 14.22 5.49 -0.20
N PRO A 162 14.78 6.71 -0.32
CA PRO A 162 14.79 7.48 -1.57
C PRO A 162 15.30 6.67 -2.76
N GLY A 163 14.81 6.95 -3.96
CA GLY A 163 15.20 6.23 -5.18
C GLY A 163 14.54 4.86 -5.35
N SER A 164 13.83 4.36 -4.33
CA SER A 164 13.02 3.15 -4.46
C SER A 164 11.75 3.44 -5.25
N ILE A 165 11.26 2.46 -6.01
CA ILE A 165 10.07 2.56 -6.86
C ILE A 165 9.11 1.42 -6.55
N PHE A 166 7.88 1.77 -6.19
CA PHE A 166 6.77 0.86 -5.99
C PHE A 166 5.78 1.00 -7.15
N GLN A 167 5.38 -0.12 -7.75
CA GLN A 167 4.40 -0.15 -8.82
C GLN A 167 3.42 -1.31 -8.64
N THR A 168 2.18 -1.12 -9.07
CA THR A 168 1.16 -2.19 -9.10
C THR A 168 0.61 -2.40 -10.51
N TYR A 169 0.25 -3.65 -10.78
CA TYR A 169 -0.36 -4.06 -12.04
C TYR A 169 -1.46 -5.08 -11.74
N ASN A 170 -2.71 -4.65 -11.88
CA ASN A 170 -3.88 -5.51 -11.97
C ASN A 170 -3.87 -6.20 -13.34
N ASN A 171 -3.49 -5.47 -14.38
CA ASN A 171 -3.20 -6.05 -15.68
C ASN A 171 -1.71 -5.82 -15.99
N PRO A 172 -0.91 -6.85 -16.33
CA PRO A 172 0.51 -6.69 -16.57
C PRO A 172 0.87 -5.81 -17.79
N GLN A 173 -0.11 -5.37 -18.59
CA GLN A 173 0.05 -4.34 -19.62
C GLN A 173 -0.13 -2.90 -19.11
N TYR A 174 -0.83 -2.69 -18.00
CA TYR A 174 -1.22 -1.37 -17.50
C TYR A 174 -0.78 -1.18 -16.06
N GLU A 175 0.03 -0.15 -15.84
CA GLU A 175 0.42 0.28 -14.50
C GLU A 175 -0.76 1.00 -13.82
N ASP A 176 -1.15 0.54 -12.64
CA ASP A 176 -2.22 1.15 -11.85
C ASP A 176 -1.68 2.22 -10.89
N GLU A 177 -0.63 1.90 -10.14
CA GLU A 177 0.01 2.80 -9.17
C GLU A 177 1.50 2.91 -9.47
N HIS A 178 2.06 4.12 -9.29
CA HIS A 178 3.48 4.40 -9.45
C HIS A 178 3.96 5.39 -8.40
N VAL A 179 4.78 4.91 -7.47
CA VAL A 179 5.37 5.74 -6.42
C VAL A 179 6.88 5.70 -6.51
N SER A 180 7.49 6.86 -6.75
CA SER A 180 8.94 7.06 -6.61
C SER A 180 9.24 7.74 -5.29
N PHE A 181 9.91 7.01 -4.40
CA PHE A 181 10.22 7.50 -3.05
C PHE A 181 11.39 8.49 -3.08
N GLY A 182 11.33 9.51 -2.25
CA GLY A 182 12.30 10.60 -2.20
C GLY A 182 12.25 11.33 -0.86
N LYS A 183 13.26 12.17 -0.58
CA LYS A 183 13.32 12.95 0.67
C LYS A 183 12.44 14.20 0.62
N ALA A 184 11.88 14.56 1.76
CA ALA A 184 11.25 15.87 1.98
C ALA A 184 12.21 17.02 1.62
N PRO A 185 11.69 18.20 1.18
CA PRO A 185 10.29 18.59 1.18
C PRO A 185 9.52 18.22 -0.10
N SER A 186 10.19 17.76 -1.16
CA SER A 186 9.56 17.51 -2.46
C SER A 186 9.37 16.03 -2.79
N GLY A 187 9.97 15.12 -2.02
CA GLY A 187 9.86 13.67 -2.21
C GLY A 187 8.77 13.03 -1.36
N ILE A 188 8.40 11.81 -1.75
CA ILE A 188 7.44 10.96 -1.04
C ILE A 188 8.24 10.02 -0.13
N GLU A 189 8.07 10.14 1.18
CA GLU A 189 8.73 9.24 2.16
C GLU A 189 7.80 8.10 2.60
N GLU A 190 6.48 8.30 2.47
CA GLU A 190 5.43 7.39 2.91
C GLU A 190 4.19 7.55 2.02
N VAL A 191 3.55 6.45 1.68
CA VAL A 191 2.23 6.42 1.04
C VAL A 191 1.26 5.60 1.90
N LYS A 192 0.00 6.03 2.01
CA LYS A 192 -1.03 5.44 2.89
C LYS A 192 -2.25 5.06 2.09
N ASN A 193 -3.01 4.10 2.64
CA ASN A 193 -4.28 3.63 2.11
C ASN A 193 -4.13 3.14 0.66
N ILE A 194 -3.07 2.37 0.40
CA ILE A 194 -2.87 1.69 -0.88
C ILE A 194 -3.64 0.38 -0.83
N PRO A 195 -4.74 0.22 -1.58
CA PRO A 195 -5.45 -1.04 -1.64
C PRO A 195 -4.64 -2.03 -2.49
N LEU A 196 -4.39 -3.21 -1.93
CA LEU A 196 -3.78 -4.33 -2.64
C LEU A 196 -4.80 -5.47 -2.68
N TYR A 197 -5.28 -5.78 -3.88
CA TYR A 197 -6.27 -6.84 -4.11
C TYR A 197 -5.59 -8.15 -4.51
N GLU A 198 -6.21 -9.27 -4.20
CA GLU A 198 -5.70 -10.58 -4.58
C GLU A 198 -5.42 -10.66 -6.10
N GLY A 199 -4.27 -11.20 -6.46
CA GLY A 199 -3.81 -11.31 -7.84
C GLY A 199 -3.07 -10.07 -8.38
N THR A 200 -3.12 -8.91 -7.72
CA THR A 200 -2.32 -7.73 -8.12
C THR A 200 -0.83 -8.08 -8.11
N LEU A 201 -0.12 -7.74 -9.19
CA LEU A 201 1.34 -7.81 -9.21
C LEU A 201 1.92 -6.54 -8.58
N VAL A 202 2.85 -6.74 -7.67
CA VAL A 202 3.59 -5.67 -6.99
C VAL A 202 5.05 -5.72 -7.40
N ARG A 203 5.55 -4.63 -7.97
CA ARG A 203 6.98 -4.46 -8.25
C ARG A 203 7.63 -3.60 -7.18
N VAL A 204 8.70 -4.13 -6.62
CA VAL A 204 9.57 -3.44 -5.68
C VAL A 204 10.93 -3.26 -6.36
N SER A 205 11.33 -2.02 -6.62
CA SER A 205 12.63 -1.70 -7.23
C SER A 205 13.45 -0.80 -6.31
N GLY A 206 14.76 -1.05 -6.24
CA GLY A 206 15.69 -0.25 -5.44
C GLY A 206 15.96 -0.88 -4.07
N SER A 207 15.76 -0.11 -3.00
CA SER A 207 16.01 -0.59 -1.63
C SER A 207 14.81 -1.35 -1.06
N ASN A 208 15.05 -2.04 0.06
CA ASN A 208 14.00 -2.75 0.78
C ASN A 208 12.88 -1.79 1.22
N MET A 209 11.64 -2.21 1.04
CA MET A 209 10.44 -1.42 1.34
C MET A 209 9.65 -2.06 2.46
N ARG A 210 9.22 -1.26 3.43
CA ARG A 210 8.37 -1.72 4.51
C ARG A 210 6.90 -1.55 4.11
N PHE A 211 6.16 -2.64 4.21
CA PHE A 211 4.71 -2.71 4.03
C PHE A 211 4.07 -2.97 5.38
N PHE A 212 3.02 -2.22 5.70
CA PHE A 212 2.29 -2.33 6.95
C PHE A 212 0.79 -2.20 6.70
N SER A 213 0.01 -3.10 7.27
CA SER A 213 -1.46 -3.08 7.19
C SER A 213 -2.07 -3.47 8.54
N TRP A 214 -3.19 -2.84 8.86
CA TRP A 214 -4.01 -3.20 10.02
C TRP A 214 -5.05 -4.27 9.69
N ASP A 215 -5.37 -4.49 8.42
CA ASP A 215 -6.51 -5.26 7.93
C ASP A 215 -6.11 -6.34 6.91
N ALA A 216 -4.84 -6.73 6.91
CA ALA A 216 -4.30 -7.74 6.03
C ALA A 216 -4.98 -9.10 6.21
N GLU A 217 -5.46 -9.68 5.10
CA GLU A 217 -6.13 -10.98 5.04
C GLU A 217 -5.13 -12.14 5.03
N VAL A 218 -4.37 -12.31 6.12
CA VAL A 218 -3.25 -13.27 6.20
C VAL A 218 -3.70 -14.72 5.99
N GLU A 219 -4.91 -15.05 6.40
CA GLU A 219 -5.49 -16.40 6.28
C GLU A 219 -5.77 -16.85 4.84
N ASN A 220 -5.78 -15.92 3.89
CA ASN A 220 -6.00 -16.19 2.46
C ASN A 220 -4.69 -16.35 1.67
N LEU A 221 -3.53 -16.35 2.34
CA LEU A 221 -2.24 -16.54 1.66
C LEU A 221 -2.07 -17.97 1.13
N THR A 222 -1.74 -18.07 -0.15
CA THR A 222 -1.28 -19.30 -0.78
C THR A 222 0.24 -19.37 -0.73
N GLU A 223 0.79 -20.48 -0.25
CA GLU A 223 2.24 -20.67 -0.23
C GLU A 223 2.80 -20.89 -1.64
N ARG A 224 3.99 -20.36 -1.90
CA ARG A 224 4.77 -20.74 -3.09
C ARG A 224 5.14 -22.21 -3.02
N VAL A 225 5.04 -22.92 -4.15
CA VAL A 225 5.54 -24.29 -4.26
C VAL A 225 7.04 -24.27 -4.55
N GLU A 226 7.75 -25.37 -4.24
CA GLU A 226 9.18 -25.47 -4.52
C GLU A 226 9.47 -25.33 -6.02
N ASN A 227 10.58 -24.67 -6.34
CA ASN A 227 11.02 -24.52 -7.72
C ASN A 227 11.66 -25.84 -8.21
N PRO A 228 11.14 -26.45 -9.30
CA PRO A 228 11.70 -27.70 -9.82
C PRO A 228 13.09 -27.51 -10.46
N LEU A 229 13.48 -26.27 -10.77
CA LEU A 229 14.79 -25.96 -11.34
C LEU A 229 15.83 -25.81 -10.24
N THR A 230 17.00 -26.43 -10.45
CA THR A 230 18.12 -26.37 -9.50
C THR A 230 19.37 -25.70 -10.07
N ASN A 231 19.44 -25.58 -11.40
CA ASN A 231 20.64 -25.10 -12.09
C ASN A 231 20.54 -23.61 -12.38
N GLN A 232 21.55 -22.87 -11.98
CA GLN A 232 21.73 -21.46 -12.34
C GLN A 232 22.27 -21.31 -13.78
N VAL A 233 21.94 -20.21 -14.44
CA VAL A 233 22.37 -19.93 -15.82
C VAL A 233 22.95 -18.52 -15.92
N GLN A 234 24.16 -18.40 -16.47
CA GLN A 234 24.78 -17.10 -16.72
C GLN A 234 24.41 -16.61 -18.12
N ILE A 235 23.96 -15.35 -18.21
CA ILE A 235 23.53 -14.73 -19.47
C ILE A 235 24.29 -13.42 -19.71
N ILE A 236 24.69 -13.21 -20.96
CA ILE A 236 25.22 -11.95 -21.51
C ILE A 236 24.53 -11.69 -22.85
N GLY A 237 24.02 -10.48 -23.05
CA GLY A 237 23.31 -10.09 -24.26
C GLY A 237 21.92 -10.71 -24.32
N LYS A 238 21.58 -11.31 -25.46
CA LYS A 238 20.24 -11.80 -25.77
C LYS A 238 20.10 -13.30 -25.55
N ALA A 239 18.99 -13.71 -24.96
CA ALA A 239 18.62 -15.13 -24.84
C ALA A 239 17.10 -15.30 -24.84
N VAL A 240 16.63 -16.54 -25.00
CA VAL A 240 15.21 -16.90 -25.07
C VAL A 240 14.92 -18.09 -24.15
N ALA A 241 13.97 -17.93 -23.24
CA ALA A 241 13.49 -18.99 -22.37
C ALA A 241 12.85 -20.14 -23.17
N GLY A 242 13.11 -21.39 -22.77
CA GLY A 242 12.74 -22.62 -23.48
C GLY A 242 13.66 -22.99 -24.65
N ARG A 243 14.51 -22.07 -25.13
CA ARG A 243 15.49 -22.33 -26.20
C ARG A 243 16.93 -22.30 -25.71
N ASP A 244 17.32 -21.22 -25.04
CA ASP A 244 18.69 -20.96 -24.61
C ASP A 244 18.89 -21.32 -23.12
N PHE A 245 17.80 -21.32 -22.34
CA PHE A 245 17.72 -21.78 -20.95
C PHE A 245 16.29 -22.28 -20.65
N ALA A 246 16.07 -23.00 -19.55
CA ALA A 246 14.74 -23.50 -19.20
C ALA A 246 13.76 -22.35 -18.90
N ALA A 247 12.47 -22.52 -19.22
CA ALA A 247 11.44 -21.62 -18.72
C ALA A 247 11.28 -21.83 -17.21
N GLY A 248 11.07 -20.76 -16.44
CA GLY A 248 11.12 -20.85 -14.99
C GLY A 248 10.93 -19.54 -14.26
N THR A 249 10.91 -19.61 -12.94
CA THR A 249 10.99 -18.43 -12.07
C THR A 249 12.42 -18.31 -11.53
N TYR A 250 13.00 -17.12 -11.67
CA TYR A 250 14.39 -16.84 -11.36
C TYR A 250 14.55 -15.57 -10.54
N ASP A 251 15.48 -15.60 -9.60
CA ASP A 251 16.11 -14.42 -9.06
C ASP A 251 17.20 -13.99 -10.05
N ILE A 252 17.18 -12.71 -10.41
CA ILE A 252 18.15 -12.13 -11.34
C ILE A 252 19.23 -11.47 -10.51
N GLU A 253 20.49 -11.89 -10.67
CA GLU A 253 21.62 -11.30 -9.97
C GLU A 253 22.59 -10.67 -10.98
N ALA A 254 22.93 -9.40 -10.80
CA ALA A 254 23.99 -8.78 -11.60
C ALA A 254 25.35 -9.32 -11.15
N VAL A 255 26.08 -9.94 -12.08
CA VAL A 255 27.41 -10.51 -11.82
C VAL A 255 28.45 -9.81 -12.70
N GLY A 256 29.67 -9.64 -12.19
CA GLY A 256 30.74 -8.91 -12.89
C GLY A 256 30.85 -7.44 -12.48
N GLU A 257 31.27 -6.58 -13.42
CA GLU A 257 31.66 -5.18 -13.12
C GLU A 257 30.75 -4.13 -13.77
N LYS A 258 29.97 -4.51 -14.79
CA LYS A 258 29.12 -3.59 -15.55
C LYS A 258 27.71 -3.54 -14.94
N GLU A 259 27.26 -2.33 -14.61
CA GLU A 259 25.85 -2.06 -14.34
C GLU A 259 25.06 -1.96 -15.65
N GLY A 260 23.74 -2.15 -15.57
CA GLY A 260 22.90 -2.01 -16.73
C GLY A 260 21.45 -2.39 -16.49
N THR A 261 20.69 -2.43 -17.58
CA THR A 261 19.28 -2.80 -17.56
C THR A 261 19.12 -4.26 -17.98
N PHE A 262 18.55 -5.08 -17.12
CA PHE A 262 17.96 -6.35 -17.51
C PHE A 262 16.58 -6.09 -18.08
N THR A 263 16.35 -6.47 -19.33
CA THR A 263 15.04 -6.35 -19.98
C THR A 263 14.52 -7.71 -20.38
N TYR A 264 13.21 -7.89 -20.26
CA TYR A 264 12.54 -9.06 -20.80
C TYR A 264 11.19 -8.71 -21.42
N SER A 265 10.82 -9.45 -22.46
CA SER A 265 9.52 -9.33 -23.11
C SER A 265 8.88 -10.69 -23.38
N TYR A 266 7.56 -10.75 -23.23
CA TYR A 266 6.78 -11.97 -23.44
C TYR A 266 5.52 -11.67 -24.26
N LYS A 267 5.36 -12.42 -25.37
CA LYS A 267 4.26 -12.32 -26.34
C LYS A 267 3.94 -10.89 -26.83
N ASP A 268 4.93 -9.99 -26.87
CA ASP A 268 4.80 -8.55 -27.18
C ASP A 268 3.80 -7.77 -26.30
N LYS A 269 3.27 -8.41 -25.25
CA LYS A 269 2.31 -7.81 -24.32
C LYS A 269 3.00 -7.35 -23.05
N ILE A 270 3.97 -8.13 -22.59
CA ILE A 270 4.74 -7.81 -21.39
C ILE A 270 6.08 -7.27 -21.82
N GLN A 271 6.44 -6.09 -21.30
CA GLN A 271 7.77 -5.52 -21.46
C GLN A 271 8.21 -4.94 -20.13
N MET A 272 9.30 -5.48 -19.59
CA MET A 272 9.78 -5.16 -18.27
C MET A 272 11.25 -4.79 -18.33
N SER A 273 11.64 -3.81 -17.52
CA SER A 273 13.00 -3.34 -17.39
C SER A 273 13.36 -3.18 -15.92
N ILE A 274 14.55 -3.66 -15.56
CA ILE A 274 15.07 -3.65 -14.21
C ILE A 274 16.51 -3.14 -14.28
N TRP A 275 16.80 -2.05 -13.59
CA TRP A 275 18.17 -1.54 -13.48
C TRP A 275 18.89 -2.24 -12.33
N LEU A 276 20.03 -2.88 -12.63
CA LEU A 276 20.82 -3.63 -11.65
C LEU A 276 22.27 -3.13 -11.63
N LYS A 277 22.88 -3.24 -10.45
CA LYS A 277 24.27 -2.84 -10.22
C LYS A 277 25.02 -3.93 -9.45
N PRO A 278 26.16 -4.44 -9.94
CA PRO A 278 26.96 -5.40 -9.19
C PRO A 278 27.46 -4.83 -7.86
N MET A 279 27.57 -5.67 -6.83
CA MET A 279 27.94 -5.28 -5.46
C MET A 279 29.30 -4.58 -5.34
N GLN A 280 30.19 -4.73 -6.33
CA GLN A 280 31.54 -4.16 -6.32
C GLN A 280 31.62 -2.71 -6.79
N THR A 281 30.52 -2.10 -7.24
CA THR A 281 30.55 -0.73 -7.75
C THR A 281 30.19 0.26 -6.65
N GLU A 282 31.17 1.00 -6.13
CA GLU A 282 30.97 2.05 -5.12
C GLU A 282 29.96 3.14 -5.59
N GLY A 283 29.25 3.77 -4.66
CA GLY A 283 28.68 5.10 -4.86
C GLY A 283 27.20 5.24 -5.25
N ASN A 284 26.37 4.20 -5.23
CA ASN A 284 24.91 4.39 -5.31
C ASN A 284 24.18 3.50 -4.29
N LEU A 285 23.48 4.11 -3.33
CA LEU A 285 22.76 3.41 -2.26
C LEU A 285 21.39 2.86 -2.67
N TYR A 286 20.90 3.19 -3.87
CA TYR A 286 19.49 3.02 -4.21
C TYR A 286 19.22 1.97 -5.31
N THR A 287 20.23 1.22 -5.70
CA THR A 287 20.14 0.19 -6.75
C THR A 287 20.43 -1.19 -6.18
N SER A 288 19.56 -2.15 -6.43
CA SER A 288 19.75 -3.53 -5.98
C SER A 288 20.75 -4.28 -6.86
N VAL A 289 21.45 -5.24 -6.24
CA VAL A 289 22.29 -6.22 -6.94
C VAL A 289 21.46 -7.34 -7.54
N TYR A 290 20.27 -7.57 -6.97
CA TYR A 290 19.38 -8.67 -7.33
C TYR A 290 17.94 -8.20 -7.53
N TYR A 291 17.14 -8.98 -8.25
CA TYR A 291 15.70 -8.79 -8.37
C TYR A 291 15.00 -10.16 -8.28
N ARG A 292 14.16 -10.33 -7.27
CA ARG A 292 13.53 -11.60 -6.92
C ARG A 292 12.36 -11.97 -7.82
N ASN A 293 12.12 -13.28 -7.95
CA ASN A 293 10.87 -13.86 -8.43
C ASN A 293 10.44 -13.48 -9.86
N VAL A 294 11.39 -13.32 -10.79
CA VAL A 294 11.06 -13.03 -12.19
C VAL A 294 10.56 -14.30 -12.88
N VAL A 295 9.31 -14.28 -13.35
CA VAL A 295 8.71 -15.39 -14.09
C VAL A 295 9.04 -15.24 -15.57
N LEU A 296 9.71 -16.24 -16.15
CA LEU A 296 10.15 -16.26 -17.55
C LEU A 296 9.52 -17.48 -18.25
N PRO A 297 8.28 -17.36 -18.76
CA PRO A 297 7.63 -18.42 -19.53
C PRO A 297 8.40 -18.75 -20.82
N GLU A 298 8.11 -19.91 -21.42
CA GLU A 298 8.68 -20.30 -22.70
C GLU A 298 8.44 -19.23 -23.78
N GLY A 299 9.48 -18.90 -24.55
CA GLY A 299 9.45 -17.85 -25.57
C GLY A 299 9.71 -16.43 -25.04
N THR A 300 9.92 -16.24 -23.73
CA THR A 300 10.35 -14.95 -23.17
C THR A 300 11.72 -14.56 -23.74
N GLN A 301 11.81 -13.37 -24.32
CA GLN A 301 13.04 -12.80 -24.84
C GLN A 301 13.68 -11.95 -23.75
N ILE A 302 14.96 -12.17 -23.47
CA ILE A 302 15.74 -11.36 -22.53
C ILE A 302 16.88 -10.64 -23.25
N ASP A 303 17.20 -9.44 -22.79
CA ASP A 303 18.36 -8.65 -23.24
C ASP A 303 18.99 -7.95 -22.03
N THR A 304 20.27 -8.24 -21.81
CA THR A 304 21.07 -7.67 -20.71
C THR A 304 22.05 -6.59 -21.20
N GLY A 305 22.05 -6.29 -22.50
CA GLY A 305 23.08 -5.47 -23.13
C GLY A 305 24.47 -6.03 -22.86
N ASP A 306 25.31 -5.20 -22.25
CA ASP A 306 26.68 -5.54 -21.88
C ASP A 306 26.82 -6.11 -20.45
N MET A 307 25.75 -6.06 -19.65
CA MET A 307 25.75 -6.59 -18.28
C MET A 307 25.73 -8.11 -18.31
N THR A 308 26.43 -8.73 -17.37
CA THR A 308 26.31 -10.16 -17.12
C THR A 308 25.35 -10.39 -15.97
N VAL A 309 24.40 -11.30 -16.13
CA VAL A 309 23.48 -11.68 -15.06
C VAL A 309 23.55 -13.19 -14.80
N MET A 310 23.31 -13.58 -13.56
CA MET A 310 23.01 -14.95 -13.19
C MET A 310 21.50 -15.08 -12.98
N LEU A 311 20.89 -16.02 -13.69
CA LEU A 311 19.54 -16.49 -13.42
C LEU A 311 19.65 -17.62 -12.39
N VAL A 312 19.31 -17.33 -11.14
CA VAL A 312 19.29 -18.31 -10.05
C VAL A 312 17.85 -18.75 -9.85
N PRO A 313 17.50 -20.05 -9.90
CA PRO A 313 16.14 -20.48 -9.61
C PRO A 313 15.65 -19.92 -8.28
N SER A 314 14.53 -19.18 -8.29
CA SER A 314 13.96 -18.61 -7.06
C SER A 314 13.57 -19.73 -6.09
N LYS A 315 13.57 -19.45 -4.78
CA LYS A 315 13.23 -20.45 -3.74
C LYS A 315 11.87 -21.12 -3.96
N GLY A 316 10.90 -20.38 -4.48
CA GLY A 316 9.57 -20.92 -4.78
C GLY A 316 8.87 -20.19 -5.91
N ILE A 317 7.88 -20.86 -6.49
CA ILE A 317 7.12 -20.43 -7.65
C ILE A 317 5.63 -20.36 -7.31
N VAL A 318 4.88 -19.58 -8.08
CA VAL A 318 3.41 -19.53 -7.96
C VAL A 318 2.80 -20.81 -8.55
N SER A 319 3.26 -21.21 -9.73
CA SER A 319 2.86 -22.44 -10.40
C SER A 319 3.90 -22.81 -11.47
N GLU A 320 3.89 -24.07 -11.93
CA GLU A 320 4.67 -24.50 -13.10
C GLU A 320 4.05 -24.06 -14.43
N ASP A 321 2.79 -23.59 -14.42
CA ASP A 321 2.16 -22.95 -15.58
C ASP A 321 2.59 -21.48 -15.65
N TYR A 322 3.85 -21.26 -16.01
CA TYR A 322 4.42 -19.93 -16.14
C TYR A 322 3.67 -19.08 -17.16
N ALA A 323 3.11 -19.68 -18.22
CA ALA A 323 2.38 -18.95 -19.25
C ALA A 323 1.15 -18.25 -18.66
N SER A 324 0.44 -18.92 -17.75
CA SER A 324 -0.73 -18.39 -17.08
C SER A 324 -0.43 -17.21 -16.13
N PHE A 325 0.81 -17.06 -15.66
CA PHE A 325 1.17 -16.02 -14.68
C PHE A 325 0.81 -14.60 -15.15
N TYR A 326 1.03 -14.31 -16.43
CA TYR A 326 0.71 -13.01 -17.05
C TYR A 326 -0.66 -12.99 -17.74
N GLU A 327 -1.39 -14.11 -17.75
CA GLU A 327 -2.72 -14.24 -18.34
C GLU A 327 -3.82 -14.19 -17.26
N ASN A 328 -3.59 -14.80 -16.09
CA ASN A 328 -4.54 -14.90 -14.97
C ASN A 328 -4.64 -13.64 -14.12
N THR A 329 -3.75 -12.67 -14.28
CA THR A 329 -3.90 -11.34 -13.66
C THR A 329 -5.13 -10.60 -14.19
N ILE A 330 -5.74 -11.07 -15.28
CA ILE A 330 -6.80 -10.36 -16.01
C ILE A 330 -8.22 -10.77 -15.57
N SER A 331 -8.45 -11.85 -14.82
CA SER A 331 -9.80 -12.43 -14.69
C SER A 331 -10.64 -12.02 -13.46
N GLN A 332 -10.18 -11.15 -12.57
CA GLN A 332 -10.94 -10.80 -11.35
C GLN A 332 -11.82 -9.53 -11.49
N GLN A 333 -11.85 -8.88 -12.66
CA GLN A 333 -12.61 -7.62 -12.86
C GLN A 333 -13.78 -7.69 -13.86
N GLU A 334 -14.03 -8.82 -14.52
CA GLU A 334 -15.16 -8.94 -15.46
C GLU A 334 -16.49 -9.39 -14.82
N ASP A 335 -16.52 -9.72 -13.51
CA ASP A 335 -17.71 -10.22 -12.80
C ASP A 335 -18.27 -9.26 -11.72
N LEU A 336 -18.04 -7.95 -11.81
CA LEU A 336 -18.68 -6.93 -10.94
C LEU A 336 -19.36 -5.79 -11.70
#